data_AF-A0A371NUI0-F1
#
_entry.id   AF-A0A371NUI0-F1
#
_cell.length_a   1.000
_cell.length_b   1.000
_cell.length_c   1.000
_cell.angle_alpha   90.00
_cell.angle_beta   90.00
_cell.angle_gamma   90.00
#
_symmetry.space_group_name_H-M   'P 1'
#
loop_
_entity.id
_entity.type
_entity.pdbx_description
1 polymer ?
#
loop_
_entity_poly.entity_id
_entity_poly.type
_entity_poly.pdbx_seq_one_letter_code
_entity_poly.pdbx_strand_id
1 'polypeptide(L)'
;MTSTPEALADASRELALAALHEITAPSTVGPAAGHSVEEDGAVSLRFENRLPGYPGWYWTVTVAQVDDAEPTVLEVELLPGDGALLAPDWVPWAERLAEYRAHQAELAEQAAAEGSDEEDAEEELDADDLDAEDDDDLDAEDEPRALHAGDLDGVDIDELDEASDEAEADEDGASGEDEPGDEDSSDEEE
;
A
#
# COMPACT_ATOMS: atom_id res chain seq x y z
N MET A 1 -11.91 39.68 8.53
CA MET A 1 -11.04 40.20 7.45
C MET A 1 -10.36 38.98 6.87
N THR A 2 -10.79 38.51 5.71
CA THR A 2 -10.15 37.35 5.07
C THR A 2 -8.71 37.72 4.74
N SER A 3 -7.76 37.07 5.41
CA SER A 3 -6.33 37.21 5.11
C SER A 3 -6.08 37.01 3.62
N THR A 4 -5.09 37.72 3.07
CA THR A 4 -4.62 37.47 1.70
C THR A 4 -4.18 36.00 1.59
N PRO A 5 -4.42 35.31 0.46
CA PRO A 5 -3.93 33.96 0.18
C PRO A 5 -2.53 33.64 0.68
N GLU A 6 -1.59 34.54 0.41
CA GLU A 6 -0.18 34.43 0.80
C GLU A 6 0.01 34.37 2.32
N ALA A 7 -0.77 35.14 3.08
CA ALA A 7 -0.70 35.14 4.54
C ALA A 7 -1.25 33.86 5.15
N LEU A 8 -2.29 33.26 4.54
CA LEU A 8 -2.82 31.96 4.98
C LEU A 8 -1.82 30.84 4.69
N ALA A 9 -1.20 30.86 3.51
CA ALA A 9 -0.15 29.89 3.15
C ALA A 9 1.05 29.97 4.10
N ASP A 10 1.55 31.18 4.39
CA ASP A 10 2.67 31.36 5.31
C ASP A 10 2.35 30.89 6.73
N ALA A 11 1.14 31.19 7.23
CA ALA A 11 0.68 30.76 8.54
C ALA A 11 0.50 29.24 8.64
N SER A 12 0.07 28.59 7.55
CA SER A 12 -0.21 27.15 7.52
C SER A 12 1.02 26.28 7.25
N ARG A 13 2.15 26.89 6.86
CA ARG A 13 3.34 26.16 6.41
C ARG A 13 3.95 25.24 7.48
N GLU A 14 4.01 25.69 8.73
CA GLU A 14 4.59 24.88 9.82
C GLU A 14 3.71 23.67 10.14
N LEU A 15 2.38 23.87 10.16
CA LEU A 15 1.40 22.80 10.32
C LEU A 15 1.50 21.78 9.17
N ALA A 16 1.64 22.26 7.93
CA ALA A 16 1.79 21.41 6.76
C ALA A 16 3.08 20.56 6.81
N LEU A 17 4.20 21.16 7.20
CA LEU A 17 5.47 20.43 7.36
C LEU A 17 5.39 19.41 8.50
N ALA A 18 4.73 19.73 9.62
CA ALA A 18 4.52 18.79 10.71
C ALA A 18 3.74 17.56 10.24
N ALA A 19 2.61 17.76 9.54
CA ALA A 19 1.81 16.67 9.01
C ALA A 19 2.55 15.80 7.98
N LEU A 20 3.38 16.41 7.12
CA LEU A 20 4.24 15.63 6.23
C LEU A 20 5.23 14.74 7.00
N HIS A 21 5.83 15.26 8.07
CA HIS A 21 6.79 14.50 8.87
C HIS A 21 6.16 13.36 9.69
N GLU A 22 4.84 13.34 9.84
CA GLU A 22 4.13 12.21 10.44
C GLU A 22 4.07 11.00 9.49
N ILE A 23 4.06 11.22 8.17
CA ILE A 23 3.88 10.17 7.17
C ILE A 23 5.14 9.84 6.36
N THR A 24 6.11 10.74 6.32
CA THR A 24 7.34 10.55 5.54
C THR A 24 8.56 11.13 6.25
N ALA A 25 9.74 10.62 5.90
CA ALA A 25 10.98 11.11 6.48
C ALA A 25 11.25 12.56 6.02
N PRO A 26 11.71 13.47 6.90
CA PRO A 26 11.98 14.87 6.54
C PRO A 26 12.94 15.05 5.35
N SER A 27 13.82 14.07 5.10
CA SER A 27 14.75 14.09 3.97
C SER A 27 14.06 13.98 2.60
N THR A 28 12.83 13.45 2.55
CA THR A 28 12.04 13.25 1.32
C THR A 28 11.24 14.50 0.94
N VAL A 29 11.13 15.47 1.86
CA VAL A 29 10.46 16.75 1.66
C VAL A 29 11.49 17.80 1.23
N GLY A 30 11.25 18.42 0.09
CA GLY A 30 12.08 19.48 -0.47
C GLY A 30 11.58 20.89 -0.13
N PRO A 31 12.15 21.91 -0.79
CA PRO A 31 11.70 23.29 -0.64
C PRO A 31 10.21 23.48 -1.00
N ALA A 32 9.61 24.55 -0.48
CA ALA A 32 8.27 24.96 -0.89
C ALA A 32 8.23 25.26 -2.40
N ALA A 33 7.19 24.76 -3.06
CA ALA A 33 7.02 24.73 -4.51
C ALA A 33 5.73 25.43 -4.97
N GLY A 34 5.21 26.34 -4.14
CA GLY A 34 4.00 27.13 -4.38
C GLY A 34 2.84 26.75 -3.47
N HIS A 35 1.71 27.41 -3.68
CA HIS A 35 0.43 27.10 -3.05
C HIS A 35 -0.72 27.43 -4.00
N SER A 36 -1.86 26.77 -3.81
CA SER A 36 -3.15 27.15 -4.40
C SER A 36 -4.14 27.47 -3.28
N VAL A 37 -5.04 28.41 -3.56
CA VAL A 37 -6.16 28.69 -2.68
C VAL A 37 -7.32 27.86 -3.17
N GLU A 38 -7.87 27.06 -2.27
CA GLU A 38 -9.04 26.26 -2.53
C GLU A 38 -10.30 27.05 -2.13
N GLU A 39 -11.47 26.53 -2.51
CA GLU A 39 -12.73 27.12 -2.07
C GLU A 39 -12.88 26.98 -0.53
N ASP A 40 -13.78 27.78 0.05
CA ASP A 40 -14.17 27.68 1.47
C ASP A 40 -13.04 27.87 2.51
N GLY A 41 -11.99 28.61 2.18
CA GLY A 41 -10.95 28.99 3.15
C GLY A 41 -9.87 27.94 3.37
N ALA A 42 -9.71 27.02 2.42
CA ALA A 42 -8.60 26.08 2.40
C ALA A 42 -7.42 26.58 1.53
N VAL A 43 -6.22 26.12 1.85
CA VAL A 43 -4.99 26.36 1.09
C VAL A 43 -4.24 25.04 0.91
N SER A 44 -3.87 24.73 -0.33
CA SER A 44 -3.01 23.59 -0.63
C SER A 44 -1.58 24.06 -0.80
N LEU A 45 -0.70 23.69 0.13
CA LEU A 45 0.72 24.02 0.07
C LEU A 45 1.46 22.88 -0.61
N ARG A 46 2.37 23.25 -1.53
CA ARG A 46 3.13 22.29 -2.31
C ARG A 46 4.61 22.33 -1.92
N PHE A 47 5.25 21.17 -1.85
CA PHE A 47 6.68 21.01 -1.59
C PHE A 47 7.30 20.08 -2.63
N GLU A 48 8.53 20.36 -3.05
CA GLU A 48 9.26 19.43 -3.92
C GLU A 48 9.37 18.06 -3.25
N ASN A 49 9.20 16.99 -4.04
CA ASN A 49 9.41 15.62 -3.58
C ASN A 49 10.83 15.15 -3.88
N ARG A 50 11.43 14.40 -2.95
CA ARG A 50 12.75 13.76 -3.08
C ARG A 50 12.70 12.24 -2.96
N LEU A 51 11.52 11.63 -2.91
CA LEU A 51 11.38 10.18 -2.91
C LEU A 51 11.94 9.57 -4.20
N PRO A 52 12.74 8.50 -4.12
CA PRO A 52 13.12 7.73 -5.30
C PRO A 52 11.87 7.10 -5.92
N GLY A 53 11.76 7.15 -7.25
CA GLY A 53 10.62 6.59 -7.98
C GLY A 53 9.48 7.56 -8.27
N TYR A 54 9.47 8.74 -7.65
CA TYR A 54 8.46 9.79 -7.88
C TYR A 54 9.07 11.10 -8.42
N PRO A 55 9.92 11.06 -9.48
CA PRO A 55 10.51 12.26 -10.04
C PRO A 55 9.43 13.15 -10.64
N GLY A 56 9.49 14.45 -10.35
CA GLY A 56 8.51 15.43 -10.86
C GLY A 56 7.16 15.44 -10.14
N TRP A 57 7.00 14.64 -9.09
CA TRP A 57 5.86 14.71 -8.18
C TRP A 57 6.10 15.75 -7.07
N TYR A 58 5.03 16.14 -6.39
CA TYR A 58 5.06 17.10 -5.30
C TYR A 58 4.28 16.58 -4.11
N TRP A 59 4.81 16.81 -2.92
CA TRP A 59 4.02 16.72 -1.70
C TRP A 59 3.05 17.89 -1.67
N THR A 60 1.78 17.60 -1.43
CA THR A 60 0.73 18.62 -1.28
C THR A 60 0.03 18.40 0.05
N VAL A 61 -0.15 19.48 0.80
CA VAL A 61 -0.87 19.45 2.07
C VAL A 61 -1.96 20.50 2.01
N THR A 62 -3.21 20.06 2.11
CA THR A 62 -4.36 20.96 2.15
C THR A 62 -4.69 21.26 3.60
N VAL A 63 -4.71 22.55 3.95
CA VAL A 63 -5.03 23.06 5.28
C VAL A 63 -6.30 23.90 5.19
N ALA A 64 -7.29 23.58 6.01
CA ALA A 64 -8.50 24.38 6.15
C ALA A 64 -8.34 25.42 7.25
N GLN A 65 -8.73 26.66 6.96
CA GLN A 65 -8.92 27.70 7.96
C GLN A 65 -10.40 28.09 8.02
N VAL A 66 -11.04 27.75 9.12
CA VAL A 66 -12.41 28.16 9.44
C VAL A 66 -12.36 29.43 10.31
N ASP A 67 -13.32 30.33 10.14
CA ASP A 67 -13.43 31.52 10.99
C ASP A 67 -13.56 31.13 12.48
N ASP A 68 -12.82 31.82 13.34
CA ASP A 68 -12.82 31.61 14.81
C ASP A 68 -12.39 30.21 15.29
N ALA A 69 -11.67 29.44 14.47
CA ALA A 69 -11.08 28.14 14.84
C ALA A 69 -9.60 28.04 14.44
N GLU A 70 -8.86 27.14 15.10
CA GLU A 70 -7.50 26.79 14.68
C GLU A 70 -7.49 26.07 13.31
N PRO A 71 -6.49 26.34 12.45
CA PRO A 71 -6.36 25.63 11.18
C PRO A 71 -6.11 24.14 11.37
N THR A 72 -6.67 23.32 10.49
CA THR A 72 -6.53 21.85 10.53
C THR A 72 -6.09 21.31 9.17
N VAL A 73 -5.31 20.23 9.17
CA VAL A 73 -4.94 19.53 7.94
C VAL A 73 -6.12 18.70 7.46
N LEU A 74 -6.51 18.89 6.20
CA LEU A 74 -7.57 18.12 5.54
C LEU A 74 -6.99 16.84 4.90
N GLU A 75 -5.90 16.99 4.16
CA GLU A 75 -5.26 15.88 3.46
C GLU A 75 -3.77 16.11 3.26
N VAL A 76 -3.04 15.00 3.10
CA VAL A 76 -1.64 14.97 2.71
C VAL A 76 -1.50 13.99 1.57
N GLU A 77 -1.01 14.46 0.43
CA GLU A 77 -0.99 13.67 -0.79
C GLU A 77 0.30 13.91 -1.59
N LEU A 78 0.59 12.97 -2.48
CA LEU A 78 1.67 13.08 -3.45
C LEU A 78 1.05 13.18 -4.83
N LEU A 79 1.18 14.33 -5.48
CA LEU A 79 0.54 14.60 -6.77
C LEU A 79 1.58 14.77 -7.90
N PRO A 80 1.28 14.30 -9.12
CA PRO A 80 2.16 14.48 -10.25
C PRO A 80 2.18 15.94 -10.75
N GLY A 81 3.35 16.49 -11.03
CA GLY A 81 3.51 17.73 -11.78
C GLY A 81 3.83 17.51 -13.26
N ASP A 82 4.14 18.60 -13.99
CA ASP A 82 4.37 18.59 -15.45
C ASP A 82 5.53 17.67 -15.92
N GLY A 83 6.43 17.28 -15.02
CA GLY A 83 7.55 16.38 -15.29
C GLY A 83 7.41 15.00 -14.64
N ALA A 84 6.24 14.67 -14.09
CA ALA A 84 6.02 13.42 -13.39
C ALA A 84 6.07 12.22 -14.32
N LEU A 85 6.77 11.16 -13.88
CA LEU A 85 6.63 9.85 -14.52
C LEU A 85 5.27 9.27 -14.13
N LEU A 86 4.37 9.18 -15.11
CA LEU A 86 3.03 8.62 -14.94
C LEU A 86 2.98 7.15 -15.38
N ALA A 87 2.04 6.41 -14.81
CA ALA A 87 1.71 5.07 -15.26
C ALA A 87 1.19 5.12 -16.71
N PRO A 88 1.41 4.04 -17.49
CA PRO A 88 0.76 3.89 -18.80
C PRO A 88 -0.76 3.78 -18.63
N ASP A 89 -1.48 3.95 -19.74
CA ASP A 89 -2.93 3.74 -19.77
C ASP A 89 -3.30 2.33 -19.27
N TRP A 90 -4.38 2.25 -18.50
CA TRP A 90 -4.88 0.98 -18.02
C TRP A 90 -5.42 0.14 -19.19
N VAL A 91 -5.05 -1.13 -19.20
CA VAL A 91 -5.50 -2.11 -20.19
C VAL A 91 -6.38 -3.14 -19.48
N PRO A 92 -7.60 -3.44 -19.98
CA PRO A 92 -8.46 -4.46 -19.42
C PRO A 92 -7.75 -5.79 -19.21
N TRP A 93 -8.05 -6.45 -18.09
CA TRP A 93 -7.44 -7.74 -17.76
C TRP A 93 -7.69 -8.80 -18.85
N ALA A 94 -8.89 -8.82 -19.43
CA ALA A 94 -9.24 -9.74 -20.52
C ALA A 94 -8.34 -9.55 -21.75
N GLU A 95 -7.97 -8.30 -22.07
CA GLU A 95 -7.07 -7.99 -23.19
C GLU A 95 -5.64 -8.43 -22.89
N ARG A 96 -5.12 -8.09 -21.70
CA ARG A 96 -3.79 -8.55 -21.25
C ARG A 96 -3.68 -10.08 -21.29
N LEU A 97 -4.73 -10.78 -20.86
CA LEU A 97 -4.74 -12.24 -20.86
C LEU A 97 -4.82 -12.83 -22.27
N ALA A 98 -5.55 -12.19 -23.18
CA ALA A 98 -5.65 -12.63 -24.56
C ALA A 98 -4.28 -12.56 -25.26
N GLU A 99 -3.54 -11.45 -25.07
CA GLU A 99 -2.18 -11.29 -25.59
C GLU A 99 -1.23 -12.34 -24.99
N TYR A 100 -1.30 -12.56 -23.67
CA TYR A 100 -0.52 -13.61 -23.02
C TYR A 100 -0.78 -15.00 -23.62
N ARG A 101 -2.06 -15.37 -23.79
CA ARG A 101 -2.45 -16.66 -24.37
C ARG A 101 -2.01 -16.81 -25.83
N ALA A 102 -2.09 -15.74 -26.61
CA ALA A 102 -1.61 -15.74 -27.99
C ALA A 102 -0.09 -15.99 -28.04
N HIS A 103 0.68 -15.29 -27.19
CA HIS A 103 2.12 -15.51 -27.08
C HIS A 103 2.47 -16.93 -26.62
N GLN A 104 1.72 -17.52 -25.68
CA GLN A 104 1.91 -18.93 -25.29
C GLN A 104 1.67 -19.91 -26.45
N ALA A 105 0.64 -19.65 -27.28
CA ALA A 105 0.36 -20.49 -28.44
C ALA A 105 1.46 -20.39 -29.50
N GLU A 106 1.99 -19.19 -29.77
CA GLU A 106 3.12 -18.98 -30.70
C GLU A 106 4.38 -19.71 -30.23
N LEU A 107 4.70 -19.65 -28.94
CA LEU A 107 5.84 -20.39 -28.38
C LEU A 107 5.66 -21.91 -28.49
N ALA A 108 4.44 -22.40 -28.27
CA ALA A 108 4.13 -23.83 -28.43
C ALA A 108 4.27 -24.30 -29.88
N GLU A 109 3.85 -23.48 -30.86
CA GLU A 109 4.03 -23.77 -32.29
C GLU A 109 5.51 -23.79 -32.68
N GLN A 110 6.30 -22.84 -32.17
CA GLN A 110 7.76 -22.80 -32.38
C GLN A 110 8.45 -24.04 -31.80
N ALA A 111 8.12 -24.41 -30.55
CA ALA A 111 8.67 -25.60 -29.91
C ALA A 111 8.31 -26.89 -30.68
N ALA A 112 7.09 -26.99 -31.22
CA ALA A 112 6.69 -28.12 -32.04
C ALA A 112 7.45 -28.18 -33.38
N ALA A 113 7.72 -27.03 -34.00
CA ALA A 113 8.51 -26.96 -35.22
C ALA A 113 9.97 -27.34 -34.97
N GLU A 114 10.57 -26.89 -33.86
CA GLU A 114 11.94 -27.25 -33.47
C GLU A 114 12.07 -28.73 -33.05
N GLY A 115 11.08 -29.27 -32.33
CA GLY A 115 11.06 -30.70 -31.96
C GLY A 115 10.84 -31.65 -33.15
N SER A 116 10.30 -31.16 -34.27
CA SER A 116 10.13 -31.97 -35.49
C SER A 116 11.42 -32.19 -36.29
N ASP A 117 12.53 -31.52 -35.94
CA ASP A 117 13.84 -31.69 -36.58
C ASP A 117 14.74 -32.74 -35.86
N GLU A 118 14.31 -33.26 -34.70
CA GLU A 118 15.04 -34.29 -33.91
C GLU A 118 14.45 -35.71 -34.01
N GLU A 119 13.24 -35.91 -34.59
CA GLU A 119 12.57 -37.22 -34.70
C GLU A 119 12.65 -37.92 -36.08
N ASP A 120 13.64 -37.61 -36.93
CA ASP A 120 13.93 -38.40 -38.15
C ASP A 120 15.13 -39.36 -37.98
N ALA A 121 15.38 -39.81 -36.75
CA ALA A 121 16.22 -40.96 -36.47
C ALA A 121 15.35 -42.09 -35.90
N GLU A 122 14.72 -42.84 -36.80
CA GLU A 122 14.04 -44.10 -36.51
C GLU A 122 15.05 -45.13 -35.94
N GLU A 123 15.32 -45.14 -34.64
CA GLU A 123 15.80 -46.35 -33.95
C GLU A 123 14.59 -47.11 -33.42
N GLU A 124 14.23 -48.19 -34.12
CA GLU A 124 13.25 -49.15 -33.62
C GLU A 124 13.73 -49.75 -32.29
N LEU A 125 13.18 -49.25 -31.19
CA LEU A 125 13.36 -49.85 -29.87
C LEU A 125 12.47 -51.09 -29.79
N ASP A 126 13.13 -52.25 -29.83
CA ASP A 126 12.56 -53.59 -29.67
C ASP A 126 11.77 -53.68 -28.35
N ALA A 127 10.49 -54.05 -28.45
CA ALA A 127 9.52 -54.01 -27.36
C ALA A 127 9.60 -55.23 -26.41
N ASP A 128 10.76 -55.85 -26.23
CA ASP A 128 10.90 -57.13 -25.52
C ASP A 128 11.77 -57.08 -24.25
N ASP A 129 11.95 -55.92 -23.62
CA ASP A 129 12.64 -55.82 -22.31
C ASP A 129 12.01 -54.83 -21.34
N LEU A 130 10.72 -55.04 -21.02
CA LEU A 130 10.10 -54.46 -19.83
C LEU A 130 9.73 -55.59 -18.88
N ASP A 131 10.72 -56.03 -18.09
CA ASP A 131 10.50 -56.89 -16.94
C ASP A 131 9.62 -56.12 -15.93
N ALA A 132 8.44 -56.66 -15.68
CA ALA A 132 7.47 -56.11 -14.76
C ALA A 132 7.81 -56.57 -13.34
N GLU A 133 8.54 -55.73 -12.61
CA GLU A 133 8.65 -55.84 -11.15
C GLU A 133 7.80 -54.69 -10.55
N ASP A 134 6.54 -55.04 -10.33
CA ASP A 134 5.49 -54.32 -9.59
C ASP A 134 5.68 -54.49 -8.07
N ASP A 135 5.12 -53.57 -7.29
CA ASP A 135 5.09 -53.44 -5.81
C ASP A 135 6.43 -53.03 -5.13
N ASP A 136 6.53 -52.02 -4.24
CA ASP A 136 5.58 -51.50 -3.26
C ASP A 136 6.08 -50.16 -2.65
N ASP A 137 5.13 -49.42 -2.07
CA ASP A 137 5.25 -48.32 -1.08
C ASP A 137 5.61 -46.90 -1.54
N LEU A 138 4.60 -46.16 -2.00
CA LEU A 138 4.48 -44.73 -1.66
C LEU A 138 3.20 -44.51 -0.85
N ASP A 139 3.42 -44.35 0.45
CA ASP A 139 2.46 -44.00 1.49
C ASP A 139 1.57 -42.83 1.06
N ALA A 140 0.27 -43.12 0.92
CA ALA A 140 -0.75 -42.19 0.52
C ALA A 140 -1.28 -41.42 1.74
N GLU A 141 -0.56 -40.37 2.15
CA GLU A 141 -1.08 -39.35 3.09
C GLU A 141 -0.84 -37.90 2.63
N ASP A 142 -0.66 -37.66 1.32
CA ASP A 142 -0.77 -36.30 0.78
C ASP A 142 -2.11 -36.17 0.06
N GLU A 143 -3.18 -35.86 0.82
CA GLU A 143 -4.38 -35.30 0.20
C GLU A 143 -3.95 -34.07 -0.58
N PRO A 144 -4.28 -33.94 -1.88
CA PRO A 144 -3.97 -32.73 -2.61
C PRO A 144 -4.76 -31.62 -1.93
N ARG A 145 -4.07 -30.77 -1.15
CA ARG A 145 -4.63 -29.53 -0.64
C ARG A 145 -5.31 -28.87 -1.82
N ALA A 146 -6.63 -28.84 -1.80
CA ALA A 146 -7.42 -28.25 -2.86
C ALA A 146 -7.07 -26.78 -2.89
N LEU A 147 -6.09 -26.41 -3.72
CA LEU A 147 -5.59 -25.04 -3.85
C LEU A 147 -6.79 -24.17 -4.22
N HIS A 148 -7.26 -23.38 -3.26
CA HIS A 148 -8.34 -22.44 -3.49
C HIS A 148 -7.81 -21.26 -4.29
N ALA A 149 -8.70 -20.59 -5.04
CA ALA A 149 -8.36 -19.39 -5.80
C ALA A 149 -8.16 -18.21 -4.84
N GLY A 150 -7.04 -18.25 -4.11
CA GLY A 150 -6.68 -17.31 -3.05
C GLY A 150 -5.30 -17.64 -2.45
N ASP A 151 -4.92 -18.91 -2.46
CA ASP A 151 -3.70 -19.41 -1.80
C ASP A 151 -2.41 -19.27 -2.65
N LEU A 152 -2.43 -18.34 -3.62
CA LEU A 152 -1.35 -18.17 -4.60
C LEU A 152 -0.27 -17.18 -4.15
N ASP A 153 -0.51 -16.39 -3.09
CA ASP A 153 0.46 -15.43 -2.55
C ASP A 153 0.89 -15.71 -1.09
N GLY A 154 0.41 -16.82 -0.50
CA GLY A 154 0.75 -17.22 0.87
C GLY A 154 0.05 -16.39 1.95
N VAL A 155 -1.07 -15.73 1.62
CA VAL A 155 -1.93 -15.04 2.60
C VAL A 155 -3.27 -15.77 2.73
N ASP A 156 -3.39 -16.58 3.79
CA ASP A 156 -4.64 -17.19 4.19
C ASP A 156 -5.59 -16.12 4.77
N ILE A 157 -6.52 -15.63 3.95
CA ILE A 157 -7.53 -14.63 4.35
C ILE A 157 -8.57 -15.14 5.36
N ASP A 158 -8.69 -16.46 5.53
CA ASP A 158 -9.64 -17.09 6.46
C ASP A 158 -9.05 -17.29 7.87
N GLU A 159 -7.73 -17.14 8.08
CA GLU A 159 -7.11 -17.30 9.40
C GLU A 159 -7.44 -16.13 10.37
N LEU A 160 -7.94 -15.01 9.85
CA LEU A 160 -8.23 -13.80 10.63
C LEU A 160 -9.59 -13.83 11.38
N ASP A 161 -10.43 -14.85 11.18
CA ASP A 161 -11.79 -14.89 11.78
C ASP A 161 -11.83 -15.60 13.15
N GLU A 162 -10.80 -16.38 13.54
CA GLU A 162 -10.82 -17.15 14.80
C GLU A 162 -10.34 -16.36 16.05
N ALA A 163 -9.95 -15.09 15.92
CA ALA A 163 -9.42 -14.30 17.04
C ALA A 163 -10.46 -13.44 17.79
N SER A 164 -11.76 -13.54 17.48
CA SER A 164 -12.79 -12.62 17.99
C SER A 164 -13.64 -13.13 19.18
N ASP A 165 -13.52 -14.39 19.62
CA ASP A 165 -14.54 -15.00 20.49
C ASP A 165 -14.07 -15.45 21.90
N GLU A 166 -13.09 -14.76 22.51
CA GLU A 166 -12.83 -14.90 23.95
C GLU A 166 -12.76 -13.53 24.64
N ALA A 167 -13.90 -12.85 24.73
CA ALA A 167 -14.13 -11.79 25.71
C ALA A 167 -14.91 -12.36 26.91
N GLU A 168 -14.20 -13.01 27.84
CA GLU A 168 -14.75 -13.32 29.15
C GLU A 168 -14.89 -12.03 29.97
N ALA A 169 -16.13 -11.75 30.35
CA ALA A 169 -16.53 -10.63 31.16
C ALA A 169 -16.19 -10.89 32.63
N ASP A 170 -15.37 -10.03 33.24
CA ASP A 170 -15.38 -9.84 34.70
C ASP A 170 -15.82 -8.40 35.00
N GLU A 171 -17.11 -8.27 35.28
CA GLU A 171 -17.69 -7.13 35.95
C GLU A 171 -17.42 -7.26 37.45
N ASP A 172 -16.65 -6.35 38.05
CA ASP A 172 -16.75 -6.06 39.47
C ASP A 172 -16.72 -4.54 39.71
N GLY A 173 -17.82 -4.07 40.29
CA GLY A 173 -18.22 -2.68 40.39
C GLY A 173 -17.61 -1.87 41.54
N ALA A 174 -17.28 -0.63 41.18
CA ALA A 174 -17.66 0.64 41.82
C ALA A 174 -17.41 0.90 43.31
N SER A 175 -16.52 1.87 43.58
CA SER A 175 -16.76 3.12 44.35
C SER A 175 -15.40 3.85 44.45
N GLY A 176 -15.14 5.10 44.06
CA GLY A 176 -15.99 6.27 43.85
C GLY A 176 -15.74 7.27 44.96
N GLU A 177 -14.70 8.13 44.88
CA GLU A 177 -14.56 9.40 45.64
C GLU A 177 -13.66 10.42 44.88
N ASP A 178 -14.27 11.52 44.43
CA ASP A 178 -13.76 12.89 44.16
C ASP A 178 -12.89 13.42 45.33
N GLU A 179 -12.00 14.43 45.31
CA GLU A 179 -11.59 15.55 44.44
C GLU A 179 -10.23 16.11 45.02
N PRO A 180 -9.57 17.13 44.42
CA PRO A 180 -8.20 17.55 44.74
C PRO A 180 -8.10 18.59 45.87
N GLY A 181 -7.03 18.50 46.65
CA GLY A 181 -6.66 19.48 47.69
C GLY A 181 -5.61 20.48 47.20
N ASP A 182 -6.05 21.72 47.05
CA ASP A 182 -5.27 22.94 46.89
C ASP A 182 -4.62 23.29 48.25
N GLU A 183 -3.29 23.49 48.30
CA GLU A 183 -2.66 24.29 49.37
C GLU A 183 -1.47 25.10 48.85
N ASP A 184 -1.78 26.37 48.58
CA ASP A 184 -0.89 27.53 48.63
C ASP A 184 -0.11 27.56 49.95
N SER A 185 1.21 27.73 49.87
CA SER A 185 1.99 28.21 51.02
C SER A 185 3.02 29.23 50.55
N SER A 186 2.78 30.45 51.03
CA SER A 186 3.55 31.68 50.84
C SER A 186 4.84 31.72 51.68
N ASP A 187 5.79 32.56 51.22
CA ASP A 187 6.64 33.50 52.01
C ASP A 187 7.65 32.99 53.08
N GLU A 188 8.94 33.28 52.86
CA GLU A 188 9.87 34.02 53.76
C GLU A 188 11.37 33.66 53.54
N GLU A 189 12.12 34.69 53.12
CA GLU A 189 13.47 35.13 53.57
C GLU A 189 14.64 34.13 53.74
N GLU A 190 15.73 34.37 52.99
CA GLU A 190 17.09 34.49 53.53
C GLU A 190 17.99 35.39 52.66
#